data_AF-A0A8T5QTQ6-F1
#
_entry.id   AF-A0A8T5QTQ6-F1
#
_cell.length_a   1.000
_cell.length_b   1.000
_cell.length_c   1.000
_cell.angle_alpha   90.00
_cell.angle_beta   90.00
_cell.angle_gamma   90.00
#
_symmetry.space_group_name_H-M   'P 1'
#
loop_
_entity.id
_entity.type
_entity.pdbx_description
1 polymer ?
#
loop_
_entity_poly.entity_id
_entity_poly.type
_entity_poly.pdbx_seq_one_letter_code
_entity_poly.pdbx_strand_id
1 'polypeptide(L)'
;MVHQAMGFVDLMAGLWILLLNYSYGSNKIGVLFAGYLIIKGLVFRGSFMSYVDIAVAVYLLFGMLVGFNTVLAWVCAAYLVQKGIISFF
;
A
#
# COMPACT_ATOMS: atom_id res chain seq x y z
N MET A 1 -4.93 10.85 16.27
CA MET A 1 -4.96 9.43 16.68
C MET A 1 -5.38 8.50 15.53
N VAL A 2 -6.60 8.61 14.97
CA VAL A 2 -7.03 7.73 13.85
C VAL A 2 -6.16 7.89 12.59
N HIS A 3 -5.79 9.13 12.24
CA HIS A 3 -4.90 9.40 11.10
C HIS A 3 -3.49 8.77 11.28
N GLN A 4 -2.94 8.82 12.48
CA GLN A 4 -1.62 8.23 12.79
C GLN A 4 -1.65 6.70 12.74
N ALA A 5 -2.73 6.09 13.24
CA ALA A 5 -2.92 4.63 13.11
C ALA A 5 -3.01 4.20 11.64
N MET A 6 -3.71 4.98 10.80
CA MET A 6 -3.75 4.72 9.36
C MET A 6 -2.40 4.93 8.68
N GLY A 7 -1.64 5.95 9.09
CA GLY A 7 -0.27 6.18 8.60
C GLY A 7 0.69 5.05 8.96
N PHE A 8 0.56 4.46 10.15
CA PHE A 8 1.33 3.29 10.53
C PHE A 8 1.05 2.08 9.63
N VAL A 9 -0.22 1.85 9.31
CA VAL A 9 -0.61 0.75 8.42
C VAL A 9 -0.13 1.00 6.99
N ASP A 10 -0.10 2.25 6.50
CA ASP A 10 0.51 2.56 5.19
C ASP A 10 2.01 2.23 5.17
N LEU A 11 2.74 2.60 6.22
CA LEU A 11 4.17 2.28 6.36
C LEU A 11 4.40 0.77 6.30
N MET A 12 3.59 0.01 7.05
CA MET A 12 3.63 -1.45 7.03
C MET A 12 3.29 -2.01 5.65
N ALA A 13 2.28 -1.46 4.97
CA ALA A 13 1.90 -1.88 3.62
C ALA A 13 3.03 -1.61 2.61
N GLY A 14 3.70 -0.46 2.69
CA GLY A 14 4.83 -0.10 1.84
C GLY A 14 6.01 -1.07 2.01
N LEU A 15 6.36 -1.39 3.26
CA LEU A 15 7.37 -2.42 3.56
C LEU A 15 6.95 -3.81 3.05
N TRP A 16 5.67 -4.15 3.19
CA TRP A 16 5.15 -5.45 2.77
C TRP A 16 5.18 -5.64 1.25
N ILE A 17 4.95 -4.57 0.47
CA ILE A 17 5.11 -4.59 -1.00
C ILE A 17 6.54 -4.97 -1.37
N LEU A 18 7.55 -4.42 -0.69
CA LEU A 18 8.94 -4.77 -0.96
C LEU A 18 9.24 -6.23 -0.59
N LEU A 19 8.73 -6.71 0.55
CA LEU A 19 8.89 -8.11 0.96
C LEU A 19 8.25 -9.08 -0.04
N LEU A 20 7.08 -8.76 -0.56
CA LEU A 20 6.42 -9.55 -1.60
C LEU A 20 7.18 -9.50 -2.93
N ASN A 21 7.75 -8.36 -3.29
CA ASN A 21 8.55 -8.21 -4.50
C ASN A 21 9.83 -9.07 -4.49
N TYR A 22 10.43 -9.31 -3.32
CA TYR A 22 11.55 -10.24 -3.16
C TYR A 22 11.13 -11.68 -2.81
N SER A 23 9.84 -12.02 -2.93
CA SER A 23 9.28 -13.34 -2.61
C SER A 23 9.49 -13.81 -1.16
N TYR A 24 9.80 -12.89 -0.23
CA TYR A 24 9.90 -13.17 1.21
C TYR A 24 8.57 -12.97 1.95
N GLY A 25 7.59 -12.30 1.33
CA GLY A 25 6.28 -12.01 1.91
C GLY A 25 5.23 -13.10 1.68
N SER A 26 4.25 -13.18 2.58
CA SER A 26 3.07 -14.04 2.39
C SER A 26 1.97 -13.31 1.62
N ASN A 27 1.47 -13.93 0.54
CA ASN A 27 0.37 -13.40 -0.26
C ASN A 27 -0.88 -13.12 0.58
N LYS A 28 -1.15 -13.93 1.61
CA LYS A 28 -2.31 -13.75 2.51
C LYS A 28 -2.31 -12.38 3.20
N ILE A 29 -1.13 -11.96 3.68
CA ILE A 29 -0.97 -10.68 4.37
C ILE A 29 -1.05 -9.52 3.37
N GLY A 30 -0.51 -9.70 2.16
CA GLY A 30 -0.64 -8.66 1.14
C GLY A 30 -2.09 -8.46 0.68
N VAL A 31 -2.92 -9.50 0.62
CA VAL A 31 -4.37 -9.36 0.34
C VAL A 31 -5.05 -8.52 1.42
N LEU A 32 -4.67 -8.67 2.69
CA LEU A 32 -5.17 -7.82 3.77
C LEU A 32 -4.78 -6.35 3.58
N PHE A 33 -3.52 -6.09 3.20
CA PHE A 33 -3.08 -4.71 2.92
C PHE A 33 -3.75 -4.12 1.68
N ALA A 34 -3.96 -4.90 0.62
CA ALA A 34 -4.71 -4.46 -0.54
C ALA A 34 -6.17 -4.14 -0.18
N GLY A 35 -6.83 -5.00 0.58
CA GLY A 35 -8.18 -4.75 1.09
C GLY A 35 -8.25 -3.49 1.95
N TYR A 36 -7.28 -3.30 2.84
CA TYR A 36 -7.15 -2.08 3.64
C TYR A 36 -7.03 -0.82 2.77
N LEU A 37 -6.13 -0.82 1.77
CA LEU A 37 -5.93 0.33 0.87
C LEU A 37 -7.17 0.65 0.03
N ILE A 38 -7.90 -0.37 -0.41
CA ILE A 38 -9.19 -0.20 -1.12
C ILE A 38 -10.22 0.44 -0.19
N ILE A 39 -10.43 -0.12 1.00
CA ILE A 39 -11.40 0.41 1.97
C ILE A 39 -11.04 1.85 2.33
N LYS A 40 -9.76 2.12 2.60
CA LYS A 40 -9.26 3.46 2.90
C LYS A 40 -9.50 4.43 1.75
N GLY A 41 -9.14 4.06 0.53
CA GLY A 41 -9.35 4.89 -0.66
C GLY A 41 -10.84 5.19 -0.91
N LEU A 42 -11.73 4.27 -0.56
CA LEU A 42 -13.18 4.47 -0.61
C LEU A 42 -13.71 5.36 0.53
N VAL A 43 -13.17 5.24 1.74
CA VAL A 43 -13.57 6.06 2.90
C VAL A 43 -13.16 7.52 2.73
N PHE A 44 -11.94 7.77 2.24
CA PHE A 44 -11.41 9.12 2.03
C PHE A 44 -11.62 9.62 0.60
N ARG A 45 -12.70 9.19 -0.06
CA ARG A 45 -13.00 9.55 -1.45
C ARG A 45 -13.07 11.07 -1.61
N GLY A 46 -12.47 11.60 -2.69
CA GLY A 46 -12.50 13.03 -3.01
C GLY A 46 -11.14 13.72 -3.10
N SER A 47 -10.05 13.01 -2.81
CA SER A 47 -8.68 13.53 -3.00
C SER A 47 -7.91 12.71 -4.05
N PHE A 48 -6.97 13.33 -4.76
CA PHE A 48 -6.08 12.64 -5.69
C PHE A 48 -5.34 11.47 -5.03
N MET A 49 -4.94 11.64 -3.77
CA MET A 49 -4.24 10.61 -2.99
C MET A 49 -5.07 9.33 -2.79
N SER A 50 -6.39 9.45 -2.70
CA SER A 50 -7.28 8.29 -2.52
C SER A 50 -7.35 7.43 -3.79
N TYR A 51 -7.26 8.04 -4.97
CA TYR A 51 -7.15 7.31 -6.23
C TYR A 51 -5.81 6.58 -6.34
N VAL A 52 -4.72 7.21 -5.88
CA VAL A 52 -3.40 6.58 -5.84
C VAL A 52 -3.40 5.37 -4.91
N ASP A 53 -4.03 5.45 -3.72
CA ASP A 53 -4.12 4.30 -2.80
C ASP A 53 -4.83 3.09 -3.44
N ILE A 54 -5.93 3.35 -4.16
CA ILE A 54 -6.65 2.31 -4.89
C ILE A 54 -5.78 1.74 -6.01
N ALA A 55 -5.05 2.58 -6.74
CA ALA A 55 -4.12 2.13 -7.78
C ALA A 55 -2.99 1.25 -7.20
N VAL A 56 -2.43 1.62 -6.04
CA VAL A 56 -1.43 0.80 -5.33
C VAL A 56 -2.04 -0.53 -4.88
N ALA A 57 -3.28 -0.53 -4.39
CA ALA A 57 -3.97 -1.76 -4.00
C ALA A 57 -4.20 -2.70 -5.20
N VAL A 58 -4.61 -2.15 -6.33
CA VAL A 58 -4.77 -2.91 -7.59
C VAL A 58 -3.44 -3.46 -8.06
N TYR A 59 -2.37 -2.66 -8.01
CA TYR A 59 -1.02 -3.13 -8.31
C TYR A 59 -0.60 -4.28 -7.38
N LEU A 60 -0.92 -4.20 -6.09
CA LEU A 60 -0.64 -5.24 -5.11
C LEU A 60 -1.32 -6.57 -5.47
N LEU A 61 -2.60 -6.52 -5.82
CA LEU A 61 -3.37 -7.69 -6.24
C LEU A 61 -2.87 -8.26 -7.57
N PHE A 62 -2.54 -7.40 -8.53
CA PHE A 62 -2.05 -7.83 -9.83
C PHE A 62 -0.64 -8.43 -9.74
N GLY A 63 0.24 -7.82 -8.94
CA GLY A 63 1.60 -8.31 -8.67
C GLY A 63 1.62 -9.68 -8.00
N MET A 64 0.60 -10.02 -7.21
CA MET A 64 0.45 -11.38 -6.66
C MET A 64 0.08 -12.44 -7.70
N LEU A 65 -0.62 -12.05 -8.77
CA LEU A 65 -1.09 -12.98 -9.80
C LEU A 65 -0.08 -13.15 -10.94
N VAL A 66 0.58 -12.06 -11.34
CA VAL A 66 1.45 -12.02 -12.53
C VAL A 66 2.94 -11.86 -12.18
N GLY A 67 3.24 -11.51 -10.92
CA GLY A 67 4.58 -11.19 -10.45
C GLY A 67 4.79 -9.67 -10.29
N PHE A 68 5.67 -9.29 -9.36
CA PHE A 68 5.97 -7.90 -9.08
C PHE A 68 7.07 -7.36 -9.99
N ASN A 69 6.84 -6.16 -10.54
CA ASN A 69 7.90 -5.40 -11.20
C ASN A 69 8.67 -4.59 -10.15
N THR A 70 9.99 -4.79 -10.08
CA THR A 70 10.86 -4.22 -9.04
C THR A 70 10.76 -2.70 -8.99
N VAL A 71 10.76 -2.02 -10.13
CA VAL A 71 10.71 -0.54 -10.19
C VAL A 71 9.38 -0.03 -9.67
N LEU A 72 8.26 -0.60 -10.13
CA LEU A 72 6.94 -0.19 -9.65
C LEU A 72 6.75 -0.48 -8.16
N ALA A 73 7.24 -1.62 -7.67
CA ALA A 73 7.16 -1.99 -6.26
C ALA A 73 7.86 -0.95 -5.37
N TRP A 74 9.04 -0.49 -5.78
CA TRP A 74 9.77 0.58 -5.09
C TRP A 74 9.03 1.92 -5.13
N VAL A 75 8.43 2.29 -6.26
CA VAL A 75 7.62 3.53 -6.37
C VAL A 75 6.40 3.47 -5.45
N CYS A 76 5.66 2.37 -5.46
CA CYS A 76 4.51 2.16 -4.58
C CYS A 76 4.90 2.16 -3.10
N ALA A 77 6.01 1.50 -2.75
CA ALA A 77 6.52 1.48 -1.39
C ALA A 77 6.96 2.87 -0.93
N ALA A 78 7.72 3.60 -1.74
CA ALA A 78 8.16 4.96 -1.42
C ALA A 78 6.97 5.91 -1.21
N TYR A 79 5.94 5.82 -2.05
CA TYR A 79 4.70 6.59 -1.88
C TYR A 79 4.01 6.28 -0.55
N LEU A 80 3.81 4.99 -0.22
CA LEU A 80 3.15 4.59 1.03
C LEU A 80 3.97 4.99 2.27
N VAL A 81 5.29 4.87 2.21
CA VAL A 81 6.21 5.29 3.28
C VAL A 81 6.13 6.80 3.47
N GLN A 82 6.25 7.60 2.39
CA GLN A 82 6.15 9.05 2.44
C GLN A 82 4.80 9.49 3.06
N LYS A 83 3.71 8.89 2.60
CA LYS A 83 2.36 9.20 3.10
C LYS A 83 2.16 8.79 4.56
N GLY A 84 2.70 7.64 4.94
CA GLY A 84 2.70 7.17 6.32
C GLY A 84 3.42 8.16 7.23
N ILE A 85 4.62 8.62 6.84
CA ILE A 85 5.40 9.64 7.58
C ILE A 85 4.62 10.95 7.69
N ILE A 86 4.04 11.45 6.59
CA ILE A 86 3.24 12.69 6.60
C ILE A 86 2.05 12.57 7.57
N SER A 87 1.45 11.39 7.71
CA SER A 87 0.33 11.18 8.64
C SER A 87 0.72 11.27 10.13
N PHE A 88 2.02 11.31 10.45
CA PHE A 88 2.52 11.49 11.82
C PHE A 88 2.85 12.94 12.19
N PHE A 89 3.04 13.82 11.20
CA PHE A 89 3.28 15.25 11.38
C PHE A 89 1.96 16.03 11.33
#